data_AF-A0ABD4TDT4-F1
#
_entry.id   AF-A0ABD4TDT4-F1
#
_cell.length_a   1.000
_cell.length_b   1.000
_cell.length_c   1.000
_cell.angle_alpha   90.00
_cell.angle_beta   90.00
_cell.angle_gamma   90.00
#
_symmetry.space_group_name_H-M   'P 1'
#
loop_
_entity.id
_entity.type
_entity.pdbx_description
1 polymer ?
#
loop_
_entity_poly.entity_id
_entity_poly.type
_entity_poly.pdbx_seq_one_letter_code
_entity_poly.pdbx_strand_id
1 'polypeptide(L)'
;MKMVQTVYPDSVGMCGVNCALTPCLRNGRCRGCRSEDPRQKRTSKWKCRIRRCVLERQLNHCGECPEFPCPTRGSLDKLYRGRYRIDLTENIRRLTALGPEEWGRQVQADYTCPSCGGCIDPYRRTCSACGRTMD
;
A
#
# COMPACT_ATOMS: atom_id res chain seq x y z
N MET A 1 -8.15 8.97 23.87
CA MET A 1 -7.86 7.98 22.80
C MET A 1 -6.57 7.26 23.14
N LYS A 2 -6.58 5.93 23.26
CA LYS A 2 -5.33 5.16 23.38
C LYS A 2 -4.59 5.24 22.04
N MET A 3 -3.37 5.75 22.06
CA MET A 3 -2.48 5.69 20.90
C MET A 3 -2.18 4.21 20.64
N VAL A 4 -2.74 3.66 19.56
CA VAL A 4 -2.32 2.36 19.05
C VAL A 4 -0.86 2.52 18.65
N GLN A 5 0.05 1.88 19.39
CA GLN A 5 1.45 1.81 19.00
C GLN A 5 1.50 1.22 17.58
N THR A 6 1.91 2.00 16.59
CA THR A 6 1.83 1.59 15.20
C THR A 6 2.97 0.63 14.90
N VAL A 7 2.69 -0.68 14.99
CA VAL A 7 3.61 -1.75 14.57
C VAL A 7 3.92 -1.67 13.06
N TYR A 8 3.11 -0.94 12.29
CA TYR A 8 3.24 -0.83 10.84
C TYR A 8 3.69 0.57 10.39
N PRO A 9 4.76 0.68 9.58
CA PRO A 9 5.24 1.95 9.06
C PRO A 9 4.27 2.57 8.05
N ASP A 10 4.41 3.88 7.79
CA ASP A 10 3.60 4.61 6.80
C ASP A 10 3.81 4.13 5.35
N SER A 11 4.91 3.42 5.10
CA SER A 11 5.17 2.69 3.85
C SER A 11 4.25 1.49 3.65
N VAL A 12 3.53 1.02 4.66
CA VAL A 12 2.57 -0.09 4.54
C VAL A 12 1.15 0.46 4.48
N GLY A 13 0.52 0.39 3.31
CA GLY A 13 -0.88 0.75 3.16
C GLY A 13 -1.80 -0.24 3.88
N MET A 14 -2.80 0.29 4.60
CA MET A 14 -3.84 -0.53 5.26
C MET A 14 -4.59 -1.48 4.30
N CYS A 15 -4.54 -1.19 3.01
CA CYS A 15 -5.16 -1.97 1.95
C CYS A 15 -4.24 -3.01 1.28
N GLY A 16 -2.95 -3.12 1.65
CA GLY A 16 -2.01 -4.04 1.01
C GLY A 16 -1.20 -3.43 -0.13
N VAL A 17 -1.25 -2.10 -0.29
CA VAL A 17 -0.32 -1.38 -1.18
C VAL A 17 1.00 -1.19 -0.42
N ASN A 18 2.12 -1.56 -1.03
CA ASN A 18 3.43 -1.12 -0.56
C ASN A 18 3.63 0.34 -0.98
N CYS A 19 3.32 1.26 -0.08
CA CYS A 19 3.35 2.71 -0.32
C CYS A 19 4.79 3.21 -0.57
N ALA A 20 5.84 2.50 -0.15
CA ALA A 20 7.23 2.85 -0.47
C ALA A 20 7.47 2.90 -2.00
N LEU A 21 6.73 2.09 -2.76
CA LEU A 21 6.80 2.06 -4.22
C LEU A 21 6.04 3.20 -4.89
N THR A 22 5.23 3.95 -4.14
CA THR A 22 4.32 4.94 -4.71
C THR A 22 4.98 6.33 -4.80
N PRO A 23 4.87 7.03 -5.95
CA PRO A 23 5.48 8.34 -6.09
C PRO A 23 5.00 9.37 -5.07
N CYS A 24 3.74 9.29 -4.63
CA CYS A 24 3.17 10.28 -3.71
C CYS A 24 3.77 10.19 -2.30
N LEU A 25 4.14 8.99 -1.83
CA LEU A 25 4.86 8.86 -0.56
C LEU A 25 6.31 9.33 -0.74
N ARG A 26 7.00 8.86 -1.79
CA ARG A 26 8.42 9.18 -2.03
C ARG A 26 8.70 10.68 -2.20
N ASN A 27 7.79 11.44 -2.81
CA ASN A 27 7.94 12.90 -2.96
C ASN A 27 7.32 13.72 -1.81
N GLY A 28 6.94 13.09 -0.70
CA GLY A 28 6.43 13.76 0.50
C GLY A 28 5.04 14.39 0.35
N ARG A 29 4.33 14.16 -0.77
CA ARG A 29 2.95 14.64 -0.93
C ARG A 29 1.97 13.86 -0.05
N CYS A 30 2.21 12.57 0.15
CA CYS A 30 1.46 11.69 1.03
C CYS A 30 2.31 11.39 2.26
N ARG A 31 1.69 11.31 3.44
CA ARG A 31 2.36 10.91 4.69
C ARG A 31 1.90 9.54 5.20
N GLY A 32 1.28 8.72 4.35
CA GLY A 32 0.78 7.41 4.72
C GLY A 32 -0.65 7.43 5.29
N CYS A 33 -1.29 6.26 5.32
CA CYS A 33 -2.68 6.13 5.75
C CYS A 33 -2.86 6.39 7.25
N ARG A 34 -1.82 6.22 8.06
CA ARG A 34 -1.88 6.40 9.53
C ARG A 34 -1.65 7.84 9.96
N SER A 35 -0.83 8.60 9.23
CA SER A 35 -0.57 10.02 9.55
C SER A 35 -1.82 10.90 9.57
N GLU A 36 -2.10 11.55 10.70
CA GLU A 36 -3.18 12.54 10.82
C GLU A 36 -2.75 13.96 10.42
N ASP A 37 -1.57 14.13 9.82
CA ASP A 37 -1.04 15.46 9.49
C ASP A 37 -1.89 16.14 8.40
N PRO A 38 -2.58 17.26 8.72
CA PRO A 38 -3.44 17.96 7.77
C PRO A 38 -2.65 18.71 6.69
N ARG A 39 -1.33 18.90 6.87
CA ARG A 39 -0.46 19.62 5.93
C ARG A 39 -0.03 18.76 4.73
N GLN A 40 -0.36 17.47 4.70
CA GLN A 40 -0.01 16.62 3.56
C GLN A 40 -0.79 17.02 2.30
N LYS A 41 -0.10 17.07 1.15
CA LYS A 41 -0.66 17.54 -0.12
C LYS A 41 -1.67 16.55 -0.73
N ARG A 42 -1.47 15.23 -0.52
CA ARG A 42 -2.34 14.18 -1.08
C ARG A 42 -3.46 13.85 -0.09
N THR A 43 -4.68 14.24 -0.43
CA THR A 43 -5.84 14.18 0.47
C THR A 43 -6.78 13.01 0.22
N SER A 44 -6.55 12.19 -0.82
CA SER A 44 -7.45 11.09 -1.20
C SER A 44 -7.68 10.06 -0.08
N LYS A 45 -6.76 9.94 0.88
CA LYS A 45 -6.91 9.04 2.03
C LYS A 45 -8.10 9.38 2.92
N TRP A 46 -8.51 10.65 3.00
CA TRP A 46 -9.58 11.11 3.88
C TRP A 46 -10.96 10.63 3.43
N LYS A 47 -11.12 10.35 2.13
CA LYS A 47 -12.34 9.77 1.55
C LYS A 47 -12.24 8.25 1.33
N CYS A 48 -11.14 7.62 1.75
CA CYS A 48 -10.91 6.20 1.51
C CYS A 48 -11.77 5.33 2.44
N ARG A 49 -12.70 4.57 1.86
CA ARG A 49 -13.57 3.63 2.58
C ARG A 49 -12.78 2.55 3.32
N ILE A 50 -11.69 2.05 2.72
CA ILE A 50 -10.85 1.02 3.36
C ILE A 50 -10.16 1.57 4.59
N ARG A 51 -9.58 2.77 4.50
CA ARG A 51 -8.95 3.44 5.65
C ARG A 51 -9.96 3.61 6.78
N ARG A 52 -11.15 4.13 6.47
CA ARG A 52 -12.21 4.34 7.47
C ARG A 52 -12.56 3.03 8.17
N CYS A 53 -12.87 1.98 7.41
CA CYS A 53 -13.24 0.67 7.94
C CYS A 53 -12.15 0.06 8.85
N VAL A 54 -10.88 0.14 8.45
CA VAL A 54 -9.75 -0.37 9.25
C VAL A 54 -9.63 0.40 10.57
N LEU A 55 -9.74 1.73 10.55
CA LEU A 55 -9.66 2.56 11.76
C LEU A 55 -10.86 2.37 12.69
N GLU A 56 -12.08 2.31 12.16
CA GLU A 56 -13.31 2.08 12.95
C GLU A 56 -13.30 0.72 13.65
N ARG A 57 -12.74 -0.30 12.99
CA ARG A 57 -12.56 -1.64 13.56
C ARG A 57 -11.30 -1.77 14.43
N GLN A 58 -10.53 -0.70 14.61
CA GLN A 58 -9.29 -0.67 15.39
C GLN A 58 -8.25 -1.71 14.92
N LEU A 59 -8.19 -1.94 13.60
CA LEU A 59 -7.22 -2.84 12.97
C LEU A 59 -6.02 -2.05 12.41
N ASN A 60 -4.90 -2.72 12.18
CA ASN A 60 -3.75 -2.15 11.50
C ASN A 60 -3.87 -2.21 9.97
N HIS A 61 -4.47 -3.28 9.44
CA HIS A 61 -4.71 -3.48 8.02
C HIS A 61 -5.85 -4.47 7.81
N CYS A 62 -6.33 -4.59 6.57
CA CYS A 62 -7.46 -5.47 6.28
C CYS A 62 -7.21 -6.96 6.57
N GLY A 63 -5.97 -7.41 6.73
CA GLY A 63 -5.64 -8.82 6.94
C GLY A 63 -5.94 -9.31 8.35
N GLU A 64 -6.07 -8.39 9.31
CA GLU A 64 -6.49 -8.68 10.68
C GLU A 64 -8.02 -8.80 10.81
N CYS A 65 -8.76 -8.51 9.74
CA CYS A 65 -10.22 -8.62 9.73
C CYS A 65 -10.62 -10.10 9.62
N PRO A 66 -11.43 -10.64 10.55
CA PRO A 66 -11.90 -12.04 10.49
C PRO A 66 -12.70 -12.37 9.22
N GLU A 67 -13.35 -11.37 8.62
CA GLU A 67 -14.12 -11.52 7.38
C GLU A 67 -13.26 -11.34 6.12
N PHE A 68 -11.94 -11.19 6.25
CA PHE A 68 -11.07 -10.93 5.11
C PHE A 68 -10.92 -12.18 4.21
N PRO A 69 -11.02 -12.04 2.87
CA PRO A 69 -11.38 -10.83 2.12
C PRO A 69 -12.89 -10.55 2.14
N CYS A 70 -13.28 -9.31 2.51
CA CYS A 70 -14.68 -8.93 2.66
C CYS A 70 -15.21 -8.06 1.49
N PRO A 71 -16.54 -7.96 1.30
CA PRO A 71 -17.16 -7.20 0.21
C PRO A 71 -16.77 -5.71 0.13
N THR A 72 -16.43 -5.08 1.27
CA THR A 72 -16.00 -3.66 1.33
C THR A 72 -14.82 -3.37 0.39
N ARG A 73 -13.97 -4.37 0.14
CA ARG A 73 -12.80 -4.27 -0.74
C ARG A 73 -13.07 -4.57 -2.20
N GLY A 74 -14.22 -5.15 -2.55
CA GLY A 74 -14.46 -5.73 -3.89
C GLY A 74 -14.17 -4.77 -5.04
N SER A 75 -14.66 -3.52 -4.95
CA SER A 75 -14.39 -2.50 -5.99
C SER A 75 -12.92 -2.09 -6.10
N LEU A 76 -12.20 -2.01 -4.96
CA LEU A 76 -10.79 -1.67 -4.93
C LEU A 76 -9.95 -2.80 -5.53
N ASP A 77 -10.21 -4.02 -5.10
CA ASP A 77 -9.45 -5.19 -5.54
C ASP A 77 -9.70 -5.45 -7.04
N LYS A 78 -10.93 -5.29 -7.53
CA LYS A 78 -11.24 -5.36 -8.98
C LYS A 78 -10.47 -4.29 -9.77
N LEU A 79 -10.43 -3.06 -9.29
CA LEU A 79 -9.68 -1.97 -9.92
C LEU A 79 -8.19 -2.28 -9.97
N TYR A 80 -7.59 -2.75 -8.87
CA TYR A 80 -6.15 -2.99 -8.80
C TYR A 80 -5.72 -4.18 -9.67
N ARG A 81 -6.48 -5.28 -9.66
CA ARG A 81 -6.21 -6.42 -10.54
C ARG A 81 -6.37 -6.04 -12.01
N GLY A 82 -7.47 -5.36 -12.36
CA GLY A 82 -7.77 -5.02 -13.76
C GLY A 82 -6.86 -3.93 -14.34
N ARG A 83 -6.69 -2.82 -13.62
CA ARG A 83 -5.96 -1.65 -14.14
C ARG A 83 -4.46 -1.70 -13.88
N TYR A 84 -4.05 -2.18 -12.71
CA TYR A 84 -2.66 -2.11 -12.26
C TYR A 84 -1.95 -3.47 -12.25
N ARG A 85 -2.69 -4.56 -12.51
CA ARG A 85 -2.18 -5.94 -12.39
C ARG A 85 -1.57 -6.23 -11.01
N ILE A 86 -2.14 -5.64 -9.96
CA ILE A 86 -1.72 -5.84 -8.57
C ILE A 86 -2.82 -6.60 -7.83
N ASP A 87 -2.46 -7.71 -7.19
CA ASP A 87 -3.37 -8.41 -6.27
C ASP A 87 -3.20 -7.90 -4.84
N LEU A 88 -4.05 -6.95 -4.45
CA LEU A 88 -4.05 -6.43 -3.08
C LEU A 88 -4.53 -7.45 -2.05
N THR A 89 -5.34 -8.43 -2.45
CA THR A 89 -5.79 -9.50 -1.55
C THR A 89 -4.60 -10.35 -1.16
N GLU A 90 -3.81 -10.76 -2.16
CA GLU A 90 -2.60 -11.54 -1.94
C GLU A 90 -1.53 -10.75 -1.18
N ASN A 91 -1.34 -9.47 -1.50
CA ASN A 91 -0.42 -8.63 -0.75
C ASN A 91 -0.77 -8.56 0.74
N ILE A 92 -2.07 -8.45 1.09
CA ILE A 92 -2.49 -8.47 2.49
C ILE A 92 -2.22 -9.82 3.14
N ARG A 93 -2.47 -10.95 2.46
CA ARG A 93 -2.17 -12.29 3.01
C ARG A 93 -0.68 -12.43 3.32
N ARG A 94 0.18 -12.05 2.37
CA ARG A 94 1.64 -12.04 2.57
C ARG A 94 2.06 -11.11 3.70
N LEU A 95 1.47 -9.91 3.78
CA LEU A 95 1.73 -8.98 4.88
C LEU A 95 1.36 -9.58 6.24
N THR A 96 0.20 -10.23 6.36
CA THR A 96 -0.22 -10.90 7.60
C THR A 96 0.73 -12.03 7.99
N ALA A 97 1.16 -12.83 7.02
CA ALA A 97 2.01 -14.00 7.28
C ALA A 97 3.47 -13.64 7.59
N LEU A 98 4.02 -12.63 6.92
CA LEU A 98 5.45 -12.29 6.98
C LEU A 98 5.77 -11.12 7.92
N GLY A 99 4.77 -10.28 8.23
CA GLY A 99 4.99 -9.01 8.89
C GLY A 99 5.50 -7.92 7.94
N PRO A 100 5.53 -6.65 8.38
CA PRO A 100 5.74 -5.48 7.51
C PRO A 100 7.15 -5.38 6.91
N GLU A 101 8.18 -5.76 7.67
CA GLU A 101 9.58 -5.65 7.22
C GLU A 101 9.88 -6.62 6.09
N GLU A 102 9.60 -7.90 6.33
CA GLU A 102 9.88 -8.96 5.36
C GLU A 102 9.02 -8.84 4.10
N TRP A 103 7.73 -8.59 4.27
CA TRP A 103 6.85 -8.31 3.14
C TRP A 103 7.32 -7.10 2.33
N GLY A 104 7.73 -6.02 3.02
CA GLY A 104 8.24 -4.81 2.38
C GLY A 104 9.46 -5.09 1.53
N ARG A 105 10.41 -5.89 2.04
CA ARG A 105 11.63 -6.32 1.34
C ARG A 105 11.31 -7.14 0.10
N GLN A 106 10.44 -8.15 0.20
CA GLN A 106 10.08 -8.98 -0.95
C GLN A 106 9.38 -8.17 -2.04
N VAL A 107 8.38 -7.35 -1.67
CA VAL A 107 7.70 -6.50 -2.64
C VAL A 107 8.66 -5.45 -3.23
N GLN A 108 9.63 -4.92 -2.48
CA GLN A 108 10.62 -4.01 -3.06
C GLN A 108 11.49 -4.71 -4.11
N ALA A 109 11.88 -5.97 -3.88
CA ALA A 109 12.63 -6.77 -4.85
C ALA A 109 11.82 -7.00 -6.15
N ASP A 110 10.54 -7.33 -6.03
CA ASP A 110 9.62 -7.54 -7.17
C ASP A 110 9.50 -6.30 -8.09
N TYR A 111 9.74 -5.11 -7.53
CA TYR A 111 9.67 -3.82 -8.23
C TYR A 111 11.04 -3.17 -8.43
N THR A 112 12.12 -3.95 -8.44
CA THR A 112 13.47 -3.47 -8.77
C THR A 112 13.74 -3.62 -10.27
N CYS A 113 14.18 -2.55 -10.92
CA CYS A 113 14.46 -2.53 -12.35
C CYS A 113 15.69 -3.41 -12.65
N PRO A 114 15.58 -4.44 -13.51
CA PRO A 114 16.71 -5.32 -13.81
C PRO A 114 17.81 -4.62 -14.60
N SER A 115 17.50 -3.49 -15.26
CA SER A 115 18.46 -2.75 -16.08
C SER A 115 19.33 -1.78 -15.29
N CYS A 116 18.86 -1.28 -14.14
CA CYS A 116 19.57 -0.21 -13.43
C CYS A 116 19.40 -0.23 -11.89
N GLY A 117 18.68 -1.19 -11.33
CA GLY A 117 18.40 -1.27 -9.89
C GLY A 117 17.39 -0.24 -9.36
N GLY A 118 16.90 0.68 -10.20
CA GLY A 118 15.93 1.69 -9.78
C GLY A 118 14.53 1.14 -9.51
N CYS A 119 13.70 1.88 -8.77
CA CYS A 119 12.32 1.46 -8.46
C CYS A 119 11.42 1.51 -9.71
N ILE A 120 10.68 0.44 -9.96
CA ILE A 120 9.58 0.39 -10.91
C ILE A 120 8.34 1.01 -10.26
N ASP A 121 7.70 1.97 -10.93
CA ASP A 121 6.41 2.51 -10.48
C ASP A 121 5.34 1.42 -10.62
N PRO A 122 4.63 1.06 -9.52
CA PRO A 122 3.71 -0.07 -9.53
C PRO A 122 2.45 0.17 -10.38
N TYR A 123 2.12 1.42 -10.67
CA TYR A 123 0.94 1.79 -11.45
C TYR A 123 1.25 2.04 -12.92
N ARG A 124 2.45 2.55 -13.22
CA ARG A 124 2.88 2.88 -14.58
C ARG A 124 3.72 1.78 -15.23
N ARG A 125 4.24 0.85 -14.43
CA ARG A 125 5.20 -0.18 -14.86
C ARG A 125 6.49 0.41 -15.45
N THR A 126 6.80 1.67 -15.15
CA THR A 126 7.98 2.37 -15.65
C THR A 126 8.99 2.57 -14.53
N CYS A 127 10.27 2.30 -14.79
CA CYS A 127 11.36 2.59 -13.87
C CYS A 127 11.49 4.10 -13.67
N SER A 128 11.49 4.54 -12.40
CA SER A 128 11.63 5.96 -12.06
C SER A 128 13.03 6.52 -12.29
N ALA A 129 14.03 5.66 -12.54
CA ALA A 129 15.42 6.06 -12.75
C ALA A 129 15.79 6.11 -14.25
N CYS A 130 15.54 5.04 -15.00
CA CYS A 130 15.94 4.95 -16.41
C CYS A 130 14.79 5.07 -17.41
N GLY A 131 13.54 5.19 -16.96
CA GLY A 131 12.38 5.35 -17.85
C GLY A 131 11.97 4.09 -18.62
N ARG A 132 12.64 2.94 -18.43
CA ARG A 132 12.24 1.67 -19.05
C ARG A 132 10.87 1.22 -18.53
N THR A 133 9.97 0.87 -19.44
CA THR A 133 8.68 0.23 -19.12
C THR A 133 8.83 -1.29 -19.10
N MET A 134 8.17 -1.93 -18.15
CA MET A 134 8.12 -3.38 -17.96
C MET A 134 6.80 -3.91 -18.52
N ASP A 135 6.87 -4.96 -19.33
CA ASP A 135 5.70 -5.61 -19.94
C ASP A 135 4.78 -6.29 -18.92
#